data_AF-A0A9D6EJV2-F1
#
_entry.id   AF-A0A9D6EJV2-F1
#
_cell.length_a   1.000
_cell.length_b   1.000
_cell.length_c   1.000
_cell.angle_alpha   90.00
_cell.angle_beta   90.00
_cell.angle_gamma   90.00
#
_symmetry.space_group_name_H-M   'P 1'
#
loop_
_entity.id
_entity.type
_entity.pdbx_description
1 polymer ?
#
loop_
_entity_poly.entity_id
_entity_poly.type
_entity_poly.pdbx_seq_one_letter_code
_entity_poly.pdbx_strand_id
1 'polypeptide(L)'
;MTILAAAVAAMALGCSQQPSGTAAVVEDKTYTVTPASVTVKAGILTGEVTELKVTERVEKGSGRVVSPARLTGTLKLKNGSANQTVRLVAGKIQYIDAQGQLIKLEETRTEPTLRFATYGSERLDPGQDATQSLDVDFPAEALKAKRLKEIRLEL
;
A
#
# COMPACT_ATOMS: atom_id res chain seq x y z
N MET A 1 25.92 -71.95 -31.91
CA MET A 1 26.00 -70.91 -30.87
C MET A 1 24.87 -69.90 -31.12
N THR A 2 23.71 -70.23 -30.55
CA THR A 2 22.72 -69.37 -29.85
C THR A 2 23.20 -67.93 -29.51
N ILE A 3 22.42 -66.82 -29.47
CA ILE A 3 21.00 -66.54 -29.13
C ILE A 3 20.58 -65.13 -29.62
N LEU A 4 19.26 -65.01 -29.85
CA LEU A 4 18.33 -63.87 -29.95
C LEU A 4 18.84 -62.43 -29.74
N ALA A 5 18.44 -61.54 -30.65
CA ALA A 5 18.33 -60.10 -30.41
C ALA A 5 17.01 -59.78 -29.69
N ALA A 6 17.10 -59.20 -28.50
CA ALA A 6 15.96 -58.78 -27.68
C ALA A 6 15.46 -57.39 -28.09
N ALA A 7 14.16 -57.28 -28.33
CA ALA A 7 13.44 -56.02 -28.46
C ALA A 7 13.25 -55.39 -27.07
N VAL A 8 13.59 -54.11 -26.92
CA VAL A 8 13.27 -53.33 -25.71
C VAL A 8 12.20 -52.32 -26.07
N ALA A 9 11.00 -52.54 -25.53
CA ALA A 9 9.83 -51.69 -25.69
C ALA A 9 10.03 -50.35 -24.94
N ALA A 10 9.85 -49.24 -25.65
CA ALA A 10 9.81 -47.92 -25.05
C ALA A 10 8.53 -47.76 -24.22
N MET A 11 8.67 -47.71 -22.90
CA MET A 11 7.56 -47.39 -22.00
C MET A 11 7.24 -45.89 -22.13
N ALA A 12 6.08 -45.59 -22.71
CA ALA A 12 5.47 -44.27 -22.65
C ALA A 12 5.08 -43.96 -21.21
N LEU A 13 5.99 -43.29 -20.48
CA LEU A 13 5.63 -42.58 -19.25
C LEU A 13 4.83 -41.36 -19.68
N GLY A 14 3.51 -41.54 -19.74
CA GLY A 14 2.57 -40.44 -19.88
C GLY A 14 2.80 -39.45 -18.75
N CYS A 15 3.31 -38.27 -19.09
CA CYS A 15 3.22 -37.10 -18.25
C CYS A 15 1.72 -36.80 -18.09
N SER A 16 1.11 -37.33 -17.03
CA SER A 16 -0.17 -36.81 -16.56
C SER A 16 0.07 -35.35 -16.21
N GLN A 17 -0.28 -34.43 -17.12
CA GLN A 17 -0.42 -33.03 -16.80
C GLN A 17 -1.46 -32.96 -15.70
N GLN A 18 -0.98 -32.80 -14.46
CA GLN A 18 -1.80 -32.50 -13.32
C GLN A 18 -2.71 -31.33 -13.72
N PRO A 19 -4.04 -31.42 -13.55
CA PRO A 19 -4.92 -30.33 -13.94
C PRO A 19 -4.47 -29.08 -13.20
N SER A 20 -3.89 -28.15 -13.93
CA SER A 20 -3.62 -26.81 -13.45
C SER A 20 -4.98 -26.21 -13.13
N GLY A 21 -5.35 -26.24 -11.84
CA GLY A 21 -6.61 -25.71 -11.35
C GLY A 21 -6.81 -24.30 -11.91
N THR A 22 -8.00 -24.03 -12.42
CA THR A 22 -8.37 -22.73 -12.97
C THR A 22 -7.97 -21.64 -11.99
N ALA A 23 -7.08 -20.73 -12.41
CA ALA A 23 -6.63 -19.65 -11.56
C ALA A 23 -7.86 -18.83 -11.11
N ALA A 24 -8.00 -18.62 -9.80
CA ALA A 24 -9.08 -17.81 -9.25
C ALA A 24 -8.98 -16.38 -9.83
N VAL A 25 -10.11 -15.85 -10.32
CA VAL A 25 -10.15 -14.49 -10.84
C VAL A 25 -9.95 -13.51 -9.68
N VAL A 26 -9.01 -12.58 -9.80
CA VAL A 26 -8.70 -11.59 -8.76
C VAL A 26 -9.24 -10.22 -9.17
N GLU A 27 -9.87 -9.50 -8.24
CA GLU A 27 -10.43 -8.17 -8.44
C GLU A 27 -9.94 -7.16 -7.38
N ASP A 28 -9.94 -5.88 -7.76
CA ASP A 28 -9.59 -4.77 -6.86
C ASP A 28 -10.84 -4.25 -6.16
N LYS A 29 -10.90 -4.42 -4.84
CA LYS A 29 -11.94 -3.85 -3.99
C LYS A 29 -11.49 -2.48 -3.48
N THR A 30 -12.29 -1.45 -3.81
CA THR A 30 -12.04 -0.06 -3.43
C THR A 30 -12.94 0.34 -2.28
N TYR A 31 -12.36 0.96 -1.25
CA TYR A 31 -13.08 1.57 -0.13
C TYR A 31 -12.89 3.09 -0.14
N THR A 32 -14.00 3.81 0.04
CA THR A 32 -13.97 5.28 0.19
C THR A 32 -13.39 5.65 1.54
N VAL A 33 -12.54 6.68 1.56
CA VAL A 33 -11.97 7.25 2.80
C VAL A 33 -12.72 8.53 3.14
N THR A 34 -13.11 8.66 4.41
CA THR A 34 -13.77 9.87 4.92
C THR A 34 -12.97 10.40 6.13
N PRO A 35 -12.53 11.67 6.11
CA PRO A 35 -12.68 12.64 5.03
C PRO A 35 -11.84 12.27 3.79
N ALA A 36 -12.28 12.72 2.61
CA ALA A 36 -11.58 12.48 1.33
C ALA A 36 -10.26 13.26 1.20
N SER A 37 -10.03 14.22 2.11
CA SER A 37 -8.78 14.94 2.25
C SER A 37 -8.45 15.21 3.72
N VAL A 38 -7.16 15.39 4.00
CA VAL A 38 -6.64 15.68 5.34
C VAL A 38 -5.67 16.84 5.26
N THR A 39 -5.89 17.90 6.04
CA THR A 39 -4.92 19.00 6.15
C THR A 39 -3.73 18.57 7.00
N VAL A 40 -2.53 18.94 6.56
CA VAL A 40 -1.26 18.69 7.23
C VAL A 40 -0.68 20.03 7.67
N LYS A 41 -0.32 20.14 8.95
CA LYS A 41 0.44 21.28 9.47
C LYS A 41 1.60 20.75 10.30
N ALA A 42 2.83 21.06 9.88
CA ALA A 42 4.04 20.64 10.55
C ALA A 42 5.04 21.81 10.58
N GLY A 43 5.09 22.51 11.71
CA GLY A 43 5.91 23.72 11.85
C GLY A 43 5.61 24.77 10.78
N ILE A 44 6.59 25.06 9.91
CA ILE A 44 6.50 26.02 8.81
C ILE A 44 5.93 25.41 7.50
N LEU A 45 5.61 24.12 7.51
CA LEU A 45 4.96 23.44 6.40
C LEU A 45 3.44 23.43 6.56
N THR A 46 2.76 23.75 5.47
CA THR A 46 1.33 23.50 5.29
C THR A 46 1.14 22.51 4.16
N GLY A 47 0.14 21.65 4.25
CA GLY A 47 -0.15 20.71 3.19
C GLY A 47 -1.53 20.11 3.26
N GLU A 48 -1.80 19.26 2.28
CA GLU A 48 -3.01 18.48 2.20
C GLU A 48 -2.69 17.11 1.62
N VAL A 49 -3.37 16.09 2.12
CA VAL A 49 -3.46 14.79 1.45
C VAL A 49 -4.83 14.74 0.79
N THR A 50 -4.85 14.48 -0.51
CA THR A 50 -6.06 14.38 -1.33
C THR A 50 -6.14 13.02 -2.03
N GLU A 51 -7.26 12.75 -2.69
CA GLU A 51 -7.44 11.54 -3.52
C GLU A 51 -7.25 10.24 -2.70
N LEU A 52 -7.60 10.30 -1.41
CA LEU A 52 -7.45 9.17 -0.51
C LEU A 52 -8.33 8.00 -0.94
N LYS A 53 -7.70 6.85 -1.11
CA LYS A 53 -8.35 5.61 -1.52
C LYS A 53 -7.72 4.44 -0.79
N VAL A 54 -8.54 3.51 -0.33
CA VAL A 54 -8.05 2.22 0.16
C VAL A 54 -8.40 1.14 -0.85
N THR A 55 -7.41 0.36 -1.27
CA THR A 55 -7.59 -0.76 -2.21
C THR A 55 -7.09 -2.06 -1.62
N GLU A 56 -7.83 -3.14 -1.84
CA GLU A 56 -7.51 -4.49 -1.44
C GLU A 56 -7.74 -5.42 -2.63
N ARG A 57 -6.85 -6.40 -2.87
CA ARG A 57 -7.06 -7.40 -3.94
C ARG A 57 -7.68 -8.64 -3.36
N VAL A 58 -8.81 -9.07 -3.91
CA VAL A 58 -9.55 -10.24 -3.43
C VAL A 58 -9.86 -11.22 -4.56
N GLU A 59 -9.97 -12.50 -4.24
CA GLU A 59 -10.52 -13.49 -5.15
C GLU A 59 -12.02 -13.27 -5.34
N LYS A 60 -12.44 -13.22 -6.60
CA LYS A 60 -13.83 -13.12 -7.00
C LYS A 60 -14.59 -14.37 -6.56
N GLY A 61 -15.67 -14.18 -5.81
CA GLY A 61 -16.55 -15.24 -5.33
C GLY A 61 -16.21 -15.75 -3.92
N SER A 62 -14.93 -15.99 -3.60
CA SER A 62 -14.53 -16.42 -2.24
C SER A 62 -14.31 -15.23 -1.30
N GLY A 63 -13.97 -14.06 -1.83
CA GLY A 63 -13.61 -12.87 -1.04
C GLY A 63 -12.27 -13.03 -0.31
N ARG A 64 -11.49 -14.07 -0.60
CA ARG A 64 -10.18 -14.30 0.01
C ARG A 64 -9.23 -13.17 -0.37
N VAL A 65 -8.59 -12.57 0.61
CA VAL A 65 -7.60 -11.50 0.39
C VAL A 65 -6.35 -12.09 -0.27
N VAL A 66 -6.01 -11.57 -1.45
CA VAL A 66 -4.82 -11.90 -2.24
C VAL A 66 -3.71 -10.88 -1.99
N SER A 67 -4.07 -9.60 -1.88
CA SER A 67 -3.15 -8.54 -1.49
C SER A 67 -3.82 -7.68 -0.43
N PRO A 68 -3.17 -7.46 0.73
CA PRO A 68 -3.77 -6.70 1.81
C PRO A 68 -4.09 -5.26 1.41
N ALA A 69 -4.93 -4.62 2.22
CA ALA A 69 -5.32 -3.23 1.99
C ALA A 69 -4.12 -2.28 2.01
N ARG A 70 -4.11 -1.32 1.08
CA ARG A 70 -3.15 -0.21 1.01
C ARG A 70 -3.88 1.11 0.87
N LEU A 71 -3.35 2.15 1.50
CA LEU A 71 -3.83 3.53 1.40
C LEU A 71 -3.00 4.25 0.34
N THR A 72 -3.68 4.76 -0.67
CA THR A 72 -3.08 5.61 -1.71
C THR A 72 -3.64 7.02 -1.65
N GLY A 73 -2.84 8.00 -2.09
CA GLY A 73 -3.29 9.37 -2.25
C GLY A 73 -2.19 10.29 -2.76
N THR A 74 -2.46 11.59 -2.75
CA THR A 74 -1.53 12.62 -3.21
C THR A 74 -1.29 13.60 -2.06
N LEU A 75 -0.04 13.69 -1.58
CA LEU A 75 0.40 14.67 -0.59
C LEU A 75 0.96 15.90 -1.30
N LYS A 76 0.39 17.07 -1.02
CA LYS A 76 0.95 18.37 -1.40
C LYS A 76 1.47 19.08 -0.15
N LEU A 77 2.68 19.60 -0.23
CA LEU A 77 3.32 20.36 0.84
C LEU A 77 3.80 21.71 0.30
N LYS A 78 3.73 22.72 1.15
CA LYS A 78 4.19 24.09 0.91
C LYS A 78 5.04 24.56 2.07
N ASN A 79 6.20 25.14 1.76
CA ASN A 79 6.98 25.88 2.74
C ASN A 79 6.48 27.33 2.81
N GLY A 80 5.77 27.65 3.89
CA GLY A 80 5.21 28.98 4.13
C GLY A 80 6.17 29.97 4.81
N SER A 81 7.42 29.58 5.07
CA SER A 81 8.40 30.49 5.68
C SER A 81 8.87 31.56 4.69
N ALA A 82 9.35 32.69 5.22
CA ALA A 82 9.91 33.77 4.42
C ALA A 82 11.41 33.59 4.10
N ASN A 83 12.12 32.79 4.90
CA ASN A 83 13.58 32.73 4.89
C ASN A 83 14.19 31.39 5.33
N GLN A 84 13.38 30.35 5.54
CA GLN A 84 13.88 29.04 5.98
C GLN A 84 13.72 28.01 4.86
N THR A 85 14.75 27.20 4.64
CA THR A 85 14.63 26.00 3.82
C THR A 85 14.26 24.82 4.71
N VAL A 86 13.33 23.98 4.23
CA VAL A 86 13.01 22.70 4.86
C VAL A 86 13.61 21.55 4.06
N ARG A 87 14.08 20.51 4.76
CA ARG A 87 14.41 19.22 4.17
C ARG A 87 13.47 18.14 4.70
N LEU A 88 12.64 17.59 3.83
CA LEU A 88 11.75 16.47 4.10
C LEU A 88 12.56 15.18 4.21
N VAL A 89 12.38 14.41 5.28
CA VAL A 89 13.15 13.17 5.49
C VAL A 89 12.24 11.95 5.33
N ALA A 90 11.21 11.87 6.17
CA ALA A 90 10.19 10.85 6.11
C ALA A 90 8.91 11.40 6.72
N GLY A 91 7.77 10.84 6.33
CA GLY A 91 6.51 11.05 7.01
C GLY A 91 6.01 9.73 7.60
N LYS A 92 5.22 9.80 8.65
CA LYS A 92 4.56 8.63 9.24
C LYS A 92 3.06 8.81 9.21
N ILE A 93 2.36 7.81 8.68
CA ILE A 93 0.90 7.75 8.75
C ILE A 93 0.48 7.08 10.06
N GLN A 94 -0.51 7.66 10.71
CA GLN A 94 -1.14 7.09 11.89
C GLN A 94 -2.62 6.87 11.60
N TYR A 95 -3.09 5.67 11.92
CA TYR A 95 -4.50 5.29 11.86
C TYR A 95 -5.07 5.37 13.26
N ILE A 96 -6.10 6.20 13.46
CA ILE A 96 -6.67 6.47 14.77
C ILE A 96 -8.09 5.93 14.82
N ASP A 97 -8.41 5.17 15.86
CA ASP A 97 -9.74 4.60 16.05
C ASP A 97 -10.73 5.57 16.69
N ALA A 98 -11.98 5.12 16.82
CA ALA A 98 -13.06 5.88 17.46
C ALA A 98 -12.72 6.34 18.89
N GLN A 99 -11.87 5.59 19.60
CA GLN A 99 -11.42 5.85 20.97
C GLN A 99 -10.20 6.78 21.02
N GLY A 100 -9.64 7.17 19.87
CA GLY A 100 -8.43 7.98 19.78
C GLY A 100 -7.14 7.17 19.92
N GLN A 101 -7.22 5.83 19.86
CA GLN A 101 -6.07 4.95 19.96
C GLN A 101 -5.50 4.62 18.58
N LEU A 102 -4.19 4.36 18.52
CA LEU A 102 -3.54 3.91 17.29
C LEU A 102 -4.02 2.51 16.91
N ILE A 103 -4.50 2.37 15.68
CA ILE A 103 -4.78 1.08 15.05
C ILE A 103 -3.44 0.53 14.56
N LYS A 104 -2.98 -0.54 15.19
CA LYS A 104 -1.74 -1.20 14.79
C LYS A 104 -1.93 -1.94 13.47
N LEU A 105 -0.87 -1.96 12.67
CA LEU A 105 -0.77 -2.91 11.57
C LEU A 105 -0.57 -4.32 12.10
N GLU A 106 -0.86 -5.31 11.25
CA GLU A 106 -0.55 -6.70 11.55
C GLU A 106 0.97 -6.88 11.75
N GLU A 107 1.41 -7.78 12.65
CA GLU A 107 2.81 -7.85 13.14
C GLU A 107 3.89 -8.01 12.05
N THR A 108 3.52 -8.52 10.88
CA THR A 108 4.42 -8.75 9.75
C THR A 108 4.51 -7.58 8.76
N ARG A 109 3.77 -6.49 9.00
CA ARG A 109 3.68 -5.35 8.09
C ARG A 109 4.77 -4.33 8.35
N THR A 110 5.07 -3.55 7.30
CA THR A 110 6.01 -2.44 7.43
C THR A 110 5.30 -1.24 8.03
N GLU A 111 5.97 -0.50 8.91
CA GLU A 111 5.43 0.76 9.42
C GLU A 111 5.03 1.68 8.26
N PRO A 112 3.87 2.38 8.32
CA PRO A 112 3.33 3.10 7.17
C PRO A 112 4.05 4.45 7.02
N THR A 113 5.28 4.38 6.51
CA THR A 113 6.17 5.52 6.33
C THR A 113 6.18 5.99 4.87
N LEU A 114 6.02 7.29 4.66
CA LEU A 114 6.25 7.95 3.38
C LEU A 114 7.72 8.36 3.29
N ARG A 115 8.40 7.98 2.20
CA ARG A 115 9.79 8.40 1.94
C ARG A 115 9.80 9.45 0.84
N PHE A 116 10.45 10.58 1.09
CA PHE A 116 10.61 11.65 0.12
C PHE A 116 11.80 11.35 -0.80
N ALA A 117 11.61 11.50 -2.11
CA ALA A 117 12.66 11.19 -3.09
C ALA A 117 13.84 12.17 -2.97
N THR A 118 15.06 11.63 -2.90
CA THR A 118 16.34 12.32 -2.65
C THR A 118 16.89 13.13 -3.83
N TYR A 119 16.08 13.38 -4.86
CA TYR A 119 16.50 14.10 -6.06
C TYR A 119 15.77 15.44 -6.19
N GLY A 120 15.89 16.28 -5.17
CA GLY A 120 15.45 17.69 -5.18
C GLY A 120 14.04 17.92 -4.66
N SER A 121 13.21 16.87 -4.55
CA SER A 121 11.84 16.97 -4.01
C SER A 121 11.78 17.00 -2.49
N GLU A 122 12.90 16.69 -1.83
CA GLU A 122 13.03 16.73 -0.39
C GLU A 122 13.37 18.13 0.12
N ARG A 123 13.95 19.01 -0.71
CA ARG A 123 14.30 20.37 -0.32
C ARG A 123 13.19 21.32 -0.74
N LEU A 124 12.60 22.02 0.23
CA LEU A 124 11.63 23.08 0.00
C LEU A 124 12.21 24.42 0.47
N ASP A 125 12.61 25.26 -0.49
CA ASP A 125 12.97 26.65 -0.21
C ASP A 125 11.72 27.51 0.12
N PRO A 126 11.88 28.72 0.70
CA PRO A 126 10.76 29.62 0.98
C PRO A 126 9.79 29.78 -0.20
N GLY A 127 8.51 29.52 0.05
CA GLY A 127 7.44 29.62 -0.95
C GLY A 127 7.32 28.45 -1.93
N GLN A 128 8.22 27.46 -1.89
CA GLN A 128 8.17 26.28 -2.76
C GLN A 128 7.12 25.26 -2.31
N ASP A 129 6.63 24.52 -3.30
CA ASP A 129 5.66 23.44 -3.14
C ASP A 129 6.27 22.10 -3.62
N ALA A 130 5.91 20.99 -2.97
CA ALA A 130 6.23 19.63 -3.40
C ALA A 130 4.97 18.77 -3.45
N THR A 131 4.92 17.87 -4.42
CA THR A 131 3.87 16.84 -4.54
C THR A 131 4.50 15.46 -4.44
N GLN A 132 3.89 14.58 -3.65
CA GLN A 132 4.36 13.22 -3.40
C GLN A 132 3.21 12.24 -3.47
N SER A 133 3.45 11.08 -4.08
CA SER A 133 2.50 9.98 -4.04
C SER A 133 2.58 9.28 -2.69
N LEU A 134 1.43 9.08 -2.06
CA LEU A 134 1.28 8.25 -0.87
C LEU A 134 0.88 6.84 -1.32
N ASP A 135 1.62 5.84 -0.84
CA ASP A 135 1.29 4.42 -0.98
C ASP A 135 1.84 3.66 0.23
N VAL A 136 0.97 3.38 1.20
CA VAL A 136 1.36 2.78 2.49
C VAL A 136 0.42 1.66 2.89
N ASP A 137 0.90 0.76 3.75
CA ASP A 137 0.09 -0.33 4.29
C ASP A 137 -1.08 0.20 5.14
N PHE A 138 -2.27 -0.36 4.91
CA PHE A 138 -3.49 -0.01 5.65
C PHE A 138 -3.93 -1.18 6.54
N PRO A 139 -4.25 -0.95 7.83
CA PRO A 139 -4.62 -2.04 8.74
C PRO A 139 -5.98 -2.61 8.39
N ALA A 140 -6.11 -3.93 8.29
CA ALA A 140 -7.39 -4.58 7.97
C ALA A 140 -8.45 -4.26 9.03
N GLU A 141 -8.04 -4.04 10.29
CA GLU A 141 -8.91 -3.59 11.36
C GLU A 141 -9.65 -2.28 11.03
N ALA A 142 -9.01 -1.34 10.35
CA ALA A 142 -9.60 -0.05 9.99
C ALA A 142 -10.69 -0.16 8.90
N LEU A 143 -10.78 -1.29 8.19
CA LEU A 143 -11.87 -1.57 7.25
C LEU A 143 -13.18 -1.95 7.97
N LYS A 144 -13.12 -2.31 9.25
CA LYS A 144 -14.32 -2.63 10.04
C LYS A 144 -15.17 -1.38 10.22
N ALA A 145 -16.48 -1.54 10.13
CA ALA A 145 -17.43 -0.43 10.22
C ALA A 145 -17.19 0.39 11.51
N LYS A 146 -17.04 1.71 11.35
CA LYS A 146 -16.83 2.69 12.43
C LYS A 146 -15.54 2.49 13.24
N ARG A 147 -14.59 1.67 12.76
CA ARG A 147 -13.32 1.48 13.46
C ARG A 147 -12.38 2.64 13.24
N LEU A 148 -12.12 3.02 11.99
CA LEU A 148 -11.29 4.18 11.64
C LEU A 148 -12.06 5.48 11.90
N LYS A 149 -11.42 6.41 12.62
CA LYS A 149 -11.93 7.76 12.87
C LYS A 149 -11.14 8.81 12.11
N GLU A 150 -9.81 8.70 12.13
CA GLU A 150 -8.91 9.72 11.59
C GLU A 150 -7.66 9.06 11.01
N ILE A 151 -7.17 9.64 9.92
CA ILE A 151 -5.83 9.37 9.38
C ILE A 151 -5.01 10.63 9.62
N ARG A 152 -3.84 10.49 10.25
CA ARG A 152 -2.94 11.59 10.53
C ARG A 152 -1.60 11.37 9.84
N LEU A 153 -1.03 12.44 9.32
CA LEU A 153 0.33 12.46 8.81
C LEU A 153 1.22 13.27 9.77
N GLU A 154 2.29 12.65 10.22
CA GLU A 154 3.39 13.31 10.94
C GLU A 154 4.60 13.45 10.01
N LEU A 155 5.27 14.61 10.07
CA LEU A 155 6.43 14.98 9.24
C LEU A 155 7.62 15.38 10.10
#